data_AF-A0A514Z812-F1
#
_entry.id   AF-A0A514Z812-F1
#
_cell.length_a   1.000
_cell.length_b   1.000
_cell.length_c   1.000
_cell.angle_alpha   90.00
_cell.angle_beta   90.00
_cell.angle_gamma   90.00
#
_symmetry.space_group_name_H-M   'P 1'
#
loop_
_entity.id
_entity.type
_entity.pdbx_description
1 polymer ?
#
loop_
_entity_poly.entity_id
_entity_poly.type
_entity_poly.pdbx_seq_one_letter_code
_entity_poly.pdbx_strand_id
1 'polypeptide(L)'
;MGLKYNKNDGELLLSALTHNVQSADEIIRRLQTGVNYLTWLLDNPFSGLSGKAYNAANTLFKGIIQTTLDKLEQALTDIKSDSTLYHSAIGAFNAFNDTIFDEDKIQQLIDIKRQQLNLVENQIIFFNDNLVNSLAKGVAENLLYEGKQLESVASHYQEEIVKLEAKLQILQEFSWKTSSLFQDSLQVFQNAMQGAKALNQGNFDKNGNFKIPTSANMTWYKAMIGQELDSSLVAGDRDPNTLPEKYRIEIEDIKNSNLSEVEKADKITNTYEKYLYSLAKSEFNSYNEVKEKYLKGEASRTELDKKEALLSEKLQSLNINIKEIAREVGNNVVEVSDKKNLVVFYDMVQTKHPLDLKNRTYGNLTYSIWSRNWNNDLKIDGKDRSTDYLGNYLYGYYGKAMGFSNDILLNGAGTAQTFSNLSKFDFSFGDNAGDSEIIKQGIKDFEKK
;
A
#
# COMPACT_ATOMS: atom_id res chain seq x y z
N MET A 1 -23.54 -37.03 -6.35
CA MET A 1 -22.54 -37.98 -5.82
C MET A 1 -22.35 -37.60 -4.37
N GLY A 2 -22.60 -38.53 -3.43
CA GLY A 2 -22.46 -38.27 -1.99
C GLY A 2 -21.01 -38.12 -1.53
N LEU A 3 -20.83 -37.65 -0.30
CA LEU A 3 -19.52 -37.45 0.33
C LEU A 3 -18.76 -38.77 0.48
N LYS A 4 -17.43 -38.72 0.27
CA LYS A 4 -16.54 -39.87 0.45
C LYS A 4 -15.28 -39.46 1.19
N TYR A 5 -14.89 -40.27 2.16
CA TYR A 5 -13.68 -40.07 2.93
C TYR A 5 -12.93 -41.39 3.12
N ASN A 6 -11.61 -41.34 2.98
CA ASN A 6 -10.70 -42.44 3.23
C ASN A 6 -9.66 -41.97 4.24
N LYS A 7 -9.55 -42.68 5.37
CA LYS A 7 -8.62 -42.33 6.45
C LYS A 7 -7.18 -42.24 5.99
N ASN A 8 -6.76 -43.18 5.13
CA ASN A 8 -5.38 -43.20 4.63
C ASN A 8 -5.08 -41.96 3.79
N ASP A 9 -6.04 -41.53 2.95
CA ASP A 9 -5.87 -40.35 2.12
C ASP A 9 -5.84 -39.06 2.97
N GLY A 10 -6.64 -39.00 4.04
CA GLY A 10 -6.63 -37.89 4.99
C GLY A 10 -5.30 -37.76 5.74
N GLU A 11 -4.76 -38.87 6.24
CA GLU A 11 -3.44 -38.88 6.90
C GLU A 11 -2.30 -38.55 5.93
N LEU A 12 -2.35 -39.07 4.69
CA LEU A 12 -1.37 -38.74 3.65
C LEU A 12 -1.40 -37.25 3.30
N LEU A 13 -2.60 -36.67 3.16
CA LEU A 13 -2.76 -35.24 2.90
C LEU A 13 -2.17 -34.42 4.05
N LEU A 14 -2.49 -34.75 5.30
CA LEU A 14 -1.96 -34.05 6.47
C LEU A 14 -0.43 -34.14 6.56
N SER A 15 0.13 -35.31 6.31
CA SER A 15 1.58 -35.52 6.27
C SER A 15 2.25 -34.66 5.19
N ALA A 16 1.71 -34.67 3.96
CA ALA A 16 2.23 -33.88 2.86
C ALA A 16 2.12 -32.37 3.12
N LEU A 17 0.97 -31.91 3.67
CA LEU A 17 0.78 -30.52 4.06
C LEU A 17 1.79 -30.11 5.12
N THR A 18 1.99 -30.93 6.16
CA THR A 18 2.93 -30.64 7.25
C THR A 18 4.35 -30.45 6.71
N HIS A 19 4.82 -31.35 5.85
CA HIS A 19 6.15 -31.25 5.23
C HIS A 19 6.29 -30.01 4.33
N ASN A 20 5.28 -29.73 3.50
CA ASN A 20 5.31 -28.58 2.59
C ASN A 20 5.25 -27.25 3.34
N VAL A 21 4.44 -27.18 4.39
CA VAL A 21 4.34 -26.01 5.28
C VAL A 21 5.66 -25.75 5.99
N GLN A 22 6.32 -26.79 6.51
CA GLN A 22 7.65 -26.65 7.12
C GLN A 22 8.69 -26.13 6.13
N SER A 23 8.68 -26.66 4.90
CA SER A 23 9.59 -26.21 3.84
C SER A 23 9.33 -24.75 3.44
N ALA A 24 8.06 -24.38 3.27
CA ALA A 24 7.66 -23.01 2.96
C ALA A 24 8.01 -22.04 4.10
N ASP A 25 7.82 -22.45 5.34
CA ASP A 25 8.20 -21.69 6.55
C ASP A 25 9.68 -21.36 6.56
N GLU A 26 10.54 -22.35 6.28
CA GLU A 26 11.98 -22.13 6.24
C GLU A 26 12.36 -21.14 5.12
N ILE A 27 11.80 -21.33 3.92
CA ILE A 27 12.08 -20.46 2.77
C ILE A 27 11.65 -19.03 3.07
N ILE A 28 10.42 -18.82 3.55
CA ILE A 28 9.88 -17.50 3.85
C ILE A 28 10.72 -16.82 4.93
N ARG A 29 11.04 -17.51 6.05
CA ARG A 29 11.86 -16.93 7.12
C ARG A 29 13.27 -16.56 6.65
N ARG A 30 13.90 -17.38 5.80
CA ARG A 30 15.23 -17.08 5.25
C ARG A 30 15.19 -15.87 4.33
N LEU A 31 14.17 -15.77 3.47
CA LEU A 31 13.96 -14.61 2.61
C LEU A 31 13.69 -13.35 3.45
N GLN A 32 12.82 -13.44 4.46
CA GLN A 32 12.54 -12.34 5.38
C GLN A 32 13.80 -11.90 6.12
N THR A 33 14.63 -12.83 6.59
CA THR A 33 15.91 -12.49 7.25
C THR A 33 16.81 -11.69 6.31
N GLY A 34 16.96 -12.14 5.06
CA GLY A 34 17.76 -11.43 4.05
C GLY A 34 17.19 -10.05 3.71
N VAL A 35 15.86 -9.96 3.51
CA VAL A 35 15.18 -8.70 3.19
C VAL A 35 15.24 -7.74 4.36
N ASN A 36 15.02 -8.20 5.59
CA ASN A 36 15.11 -7.39 6.81
C ASN A 36 16.53 -6.86 7.02
N TYR A 37 17.55 -7.65 6.70
CA TYR A 37 18.94 -7.18 6.74
C TYR A 37 19.18 -6.08 5.70
N LEU A 38 18.68 -6.26 4.46
CA LEU A 38 18.80 -5.26 3.40
C LEU A 38 18.03 -3.97 3.75
N THR A 39 16.82 -4.07 4.29
CA THR A 39 16.02 -2.90 4.68
C THR A 39 16.61 -2.20 5.91
N TRP A 40 17.16 -2.95 6.86
CA TRP A 40 17.92 -2.39 7.98
C TRP A 40 19.14 -1.59 7.50
N LEU A 41 19.88 -2.08 6.50
CA LEU A 41 20.98 -1.32 5.90
C LEU A 41 20.50 -0.02 5.27
N LEU A 42 19.29 0.02 4.67
CA LEU A 42 18.73 1.26 4.12
C LEU A 42 18.37 2.28 5.20
N ASP A 43 17.85 1.81 6.33
CA ASP A 43 17.47 2.69 7.43
C ASP A 43 18.67 3.11 8.30
N ASN A 44 19.84 2.49 8.10
CA ASN A 44 21.08 2.85 8.77
C ASN A 44 21.80 4.00 8.02
N PRO A 45 21.91 5.20 8.61
CA PRO A 45 22.55 6.36 7.96
C PRO A 45 24.05 6.17 7.70
N PHE A 46 24.68 5.14 8.28
CA PHE A 46 26.11 4.83 8.10
C PHE A 46 26.36 3.69 7.10
N SER A 47 25.34 3.16 6.43
CA SER A 47 25.49 2.01 5.51
C SER A 47 26.20 2.35 4.20
N GLY A 48 26.36 3.65 3.88
CA GLY A 48 26.97 4.11 2.63
C GLY A 48 26.11 3.88 1.37
N LEU A 49 24.91 3.29 1.52
CA LEU A 49 23.94 3.16 0.43
C LEU A 49 23.32 4.52 0.14
N SER A 50 23.65 5.07 -1.02
CA SER A 50 23.12 6.36 -1.49
C SER A 50 22.79 6.29 -2.99
N GLY A 51 22.03 7.28 -3.47
CA GLY A 51 21.68 7.41 -4.89
C GLY A 51 20.95 6.18 -5.44
N LYS A 52 21.42 5.64 -6.56
CA LYS A 52 20.69 4.61 -7.32
C LYS A 52 20.56 3.27 -6.58
N ALA A 53 21.60 2.86 -5.84
CA ALA A 53 21.58 1.61 -5.09
C ALA A 53 20.59 1.67 -3.92
N TYR A 54 20.51 2.83 -3.26
CA TYR A 54 19.51 3.10 -2.23
C TYR A 54 18.09 3.03 -2.80
N ASN A 55 17.84 3.73 -3.92
CA ASN A 55 16.53 3.73 -4.57
C ASN A 55 16.11 2.33 -5.03
N ALA A 56 17.05 1.54 -5.56
CA ALA A 56 16.80 0.18 -6.02
C ALA A 56 16.35 -0.70 -4.86
N ALA A 57 17.07 -0.61 -3.75
CA ALA A 57 16.76 -1.40 -2.59
C ALA A 57 15.46 -0.94 -1.89
N ASN A 58 15.21 0.37 -1.83
CA ASN A 58 14.00 0.92 -1.24
C ASN A 58 12.75 0.58 -2.06
N THR A 59 12.78 0.74 -3.39
CA THR A 59 11.62 0.50 -4.25
C THR A 59 11.26 -0.97 -4.39
N LEU A 60 12.25 -1.85 -4.59
CA LEU A 60 12.01 -3.29 -4.75
C LEU A 60 11.81 -4.00 -3.42
N PHE A 61 12.80 -3.91 -2.51
CA PHE A 61 12.78 -4.73 -1.30
C PHE A 61 11.79 -4.20 -0.27
N LYS A 62 11.86 -2.90 0.06
CA LYS A 62 10.96 -2.28 1.04
C LYS A 62 9.56 -2.06 0.46
N GLY A 63 9.47 -1.62 -0.80
CA GLY A 63 8.21 -1.27 -1.45
C GLY A 63 7.37 -2.45 -1.93
N ILE A 64 7.97 -3.62 -2.24
CA ILE A 64 7.24 -4.76 -2.81
C ILE A 64 7.53 -6.08 -2.09
N ILE A 65 8.80 -6.47 -2.01
CA ILE A 65 9.17 -7.82 -1.55
C ILE A 65 8.83 -8.00 -0.07
N GLN A 66 9.12 -7.04 0.80
CA GLN A 66 8.85 -7.14 2.23
C GLN A 66 7.36 -7.37 2.49
N THR A 67 6.49 -6.51 1.94
CA THR A 67 5.03 -6.64 2.11
C THR A 67 4.51 -7.96 1.52
N THR A 68 5.08 -8.43 0.42
CA THR A 68 4.73 -9.74 -0.17
C THR A 68 5.10 -10.89 0.76
N LEU A 69 6.30 -10.86 1.36
CA LEU A 69 6.76 -11.87 2.31
C LEU A 69 5.93 -11.88 3.59
N ASP A 70 5.57 -10.70 4.13
CA ASP A 70 4.72 -10.59 5.32
C ASP A 70 3.34 -11.21 5.11
N LYS A 71 2.76 -11.02 3.91
CA LYS A 71 1.48 -11.66 3.55
C LYS A 71 1.61 -13.17 3.31
N LEU A 72 2.73 -13.64 2.77
CA LEU A 72 3.00 -15.08 2.68
C LEU A 72 3.17 -15.72 4.06
N GLU A 73 3.81 -15.03 5.01
CA GLU A 73 3.94 -15.49 6.39
C GLU A 73 2.57 -15.58 7.10
N GLN A 74 1.70 -14.57 6.90
CA GLN A 74 0.32 -14.61 7.40
C GLN A 74 -0.44 -15.81 6.83
N ALA A 75 -0.43 -15.98 5.50
CA ALA A 75 -1.10 -17.10 4.85
C ALA A 75 -0.54 -18.46 5.30
N LEU A 76 0.76 -18.56 5.57
CA LEU A 76 1.37 -19.77 6.10
C LEU A 76 0.91 -20.06 7.53
N THR A 77 0.75 -19.03 8.35
CA THR A 77 0.18 -19.15 9.70
C THR A 77 -1.26 -19.64 9.63
N ASP A 78 -2.04 -19.12 8.68
CA ASP A 78 -3.41 -19.57 8.43
C ASP A 78 -3.44 -21.05 7.99
N ILE A 79 -2.56 -21.48 7.09
CA ILE A 79 -2.47 -22.91 6.69
C ILE A 79 -2.14 -23.80 7.89
N LYS A 80 -1.28 -23.37 8.83
CA LYS A 80 -0.97 -24.15 10.05
C LYS A 80 -2.23 -24.27 10.94
N SER A 81 -3.00 -23.19 11.05
CA SER A 81 -4.28 -23.18 11.76
C SER A 81 -5.28 -24.15 11.11
N ASP A 82 -5.47 -24.03 9.80
CA ASP A 82 -6.36 -24.88 9.00
C ASP A 82 -5.95 -26.35 9.04
N SER A 83 -4.64 -26.63 9.02
CA SER A 83 -4.12 -28.01 9.15
C SER A 83 -4.45 -28.60 10.52
N THR A 84 -4.46 -27.78 11.57
CA THR A 84 -4.86 -28.21 12.92
C THR A 84 -6.36 -28.50 12.99
N LEU A 85 -7.20 -27.66 12.36
CA LEU A 85 -8.64 -27.90 12.24
C LEU A 85 -8.93 -29.16 11.43
N TYR A 86 -8.24 -29.35 10.31
CA TYR A 86 -8.34 -30.55 9.48
C TYR A 86 -7.93 -31.81 10.27
N HIS A 87 -6.79 -31.77 10.97
CA HIS A 87 -6.34 -32.88 11.82
C HIS A 87 -7.37 -33.25 12.90
N SER A 88 -7.96 -32.25 13.55
CA SER A 88 -9.03 -32.46 14.52
C SER A 88 -10.27 -33.09 13.88
N ALA A 89 -10.66 -32.64 12.69
CA ALA A 89 -11.82 -33.17 11.97
C ALA A 89 -11.62 -34.63 11.53
N ILE A 90 -10.44 -34.99 11.02
CA ILE A 90 -10.15 -36.39 10.64
C ILE A 90 -10.06 -37.32 11.86
N GLY A 91 -9.67 -36.80 13.03
CA GLY A 91 -9.60 -37.55 14.28
C GLY A 91 -10.94 -38.12 14.73
N ALA A 92 -12.07 -37.50 14.35
CA ALA A 92 -13.41 -37.98 14.67
C ALA A 92 -13.68 -39.38 14.10
N PHE A 93 -13.11 -39.71 12.93
CA PHE A 93 -13.30 -41.01 12.30
C PHE A 93 -12.65 -42.18 13.07
N ASN A 94 -11.76 -41.90 14.04
CA ASN A 94 -11.15 -42.92 14.90
C ASN A 94 -12.14 -43.57 15.87
N ALA A 95 -13.35 -43.03 16.01
CA ALA A 95 -14.44 -43.67 16.74
C ALA A 95 -14.88 -45.02 16.13
N PHE A 96 -14.52 -45.28 14.87
CA PHE A 96 -14.86 -46.51 14.14
C PHE A 96 -13.63 -47.14 13.51
N ASN A 97 -13.63 -48.47 13.31
CA ASN A 97 -12.52 -49.18 12.68
C ASN A 97 -12.54 -49.11 11.13
N ASP A 98 -13.61 -48.59 10.54
CA ASP A 98 -13.76 -48.46 9.10
C ASP A 98 -12.67 -47.56 8.51
N THR A 99 -12.12 -47.94 7.35
CA THR A 99 -11.14 -47.13 6.61
C THR A 99 -11.79 -46.17 5.62
N ILE A 100 -12.95 -46.57 5.07
CA ILE A 100 -13.65 -45.84 4.01
C ILE A 100 -15.07 -45.53 4.46
N PHE A 101 -15.46 -44.28 4.29
CA PHE A 101 -16.79 -43.75 4.56
C PHE A 101 -17.36 -43.24 3.23
N ASP A 102 -18.55 -43.72 2.87
CA ASP A 102 -19.22 -43.38 1.63
C ASP A 102 -20.68 -43.11 1.98
N GLU A 103 -21.10 -41.84 1.87
CA GLU A 103 -22.42 -41.36 2.28
C GLU A 103 -23.55 -42.15 1.62
N ASP A 104 -23.44 -42.35 0.29
CA ASP A 104 -24.46 -43.06 -0.48
C ASP A 104 -24.59 -44.51 0.00
N LYS A 105 -23.47 -45.18 0.33
CA LYS A 105 -23.49 -46.56 0.86
C LYS A 105 -24.01 -46.63 2.29
N ILE A 106 -23.63 -45.70 3.15
CA ILE A 106 -24.08 -45.66 4.54
C ILE A 106 -25.61 -45.45 4.57
N GLN A 107 -26.12 -44.52 3.76
CA GLN A 107 -27.55 -44.26 3.66
C GLN A 107 -28.31 -45.49 3.16
N GLN A 108 -27.81 -46.17 2.12
CA GLN A 108 -28.40 -47.42 1.64
C GLN A 108 -28.43 -48.50 2.72
N LEU A 109 -27.37 -48.64 3.52
CA LEU A 109 -27.33 -49.60 4.63
C LEU A 109 -28.33 -49.24 5.73
N ILE A 110 -28.49 -47.96 6.06
CA ILE A 110 -29.52 -47.50 7.02
C ILE A 110 -30.90 -47.91 6.53
N ASP A 111 -31.22 -47.68 5.26
CA ASP A 111 -32.53 -47.98 4.68
C ASP A 111 -32.82 -49.50 4.70
N ILE A 112 -31.83 -50.32 4.32
CA ILE A 112 -31.94 -51.79 4.39
C ILE A 112 -32.15 -52.25 5.84
N LYS A 113 -31.40 -51.71 6.80
CA LYS A 113 -31.51 -52.09 8.21
C LYS A 113 -32.85 -51.69 8.83
N ARG A 114 -33.39 -50.52 8.46
CA ARG A 114 -34.73 -50.09 8.86
C ARG A 114 -35.82 -51.00 8.30
N GLN A 115 -35.68 -51.45 7.04
CA GLN A 115 -36.59 -52.43 6.46
C GLN A 115 -36.52 -53.77 7.20
N GLN A 116 -35.31 -54.26 7.52
CA GLN A 116 -35.11 -55.49 8.29
C GLN A 116 -35.69 -55.39 9.70
N LEU A 117 -35.48 -54.27 10.39
CA LEU A 117 -36.06 -54.00 11.71
C LEU A 117 -37.59 -54.05 11.66
N ASN A 118 -38.20 -53.35 10.71
CA ASN A 118 -39.66 -53.34 10.56
C ASN A 118 -40.23 -54.75 10.32
N LEU A 119 -39.56 -55.57 9.50
CA LEU A 119 -39.96 -56.96 9.28
C LEU A 119 -39.92 -57.79 10.56
N VAL A 120 -38.87 -57.65 11.38
CA VAL A 120 -38.73 -58.38 12.66
C VAL A 120 -39.74 -57.87 13.69
N GLU A 121 -39.98 -56.56 13.79
CA GLU A 121 -40.99 -55.98 14.68
C GLU A 121 -42.39 -56.49 14.34
N ASN A 122 -42.75 -56.56 13.05
CA ASN A 122 -44.01 -57.16 12.62
C ASN A 122 -44.11 -58.66 12.99
N GLN A 123 -43.00 -59.40 12.90
CA GLN A 123 -42.95 -60.80 13.35
C GLN A 123 -43.14 -60.92 14.87
N ILE A 124 -42.56 -60.02 15.67
CA ILE A 124 -42.75 -59.97 17.13
C ILE A 124 -44.23 -59.71 17.46
N ILE A 125 -44.87 -58.76 16.77
CA ILE A 125 -46.30 -58.47 16.95
C ILE A 125 -47.15 -59.72 16.67
N PHE A 126 -46.95 -60.35 15.49
CA PHE A 126 -47.67 -61.57 15.14
C PHE A 126 -47.38 -62.73 16.10
N PHE A 127 -46.14 -62.87 16.56
CA PHE A 127 -45.75 -63.87 17.54
C PHE A 127 -46.47 -63.62 18.88
N ASN A 128 -46.50 -62.39 19.38
CA ASN A 128 -47.17 -62.05 20.63
C ASN A 128 -48.68 -62.31 20.58
N ASP A 129 -49.34 -61.97 19.47
CA ASP A 129 -50.75 -62.28 19.24
C ASP A 129 -51.02 -63.81 19.29
N ASN A 130 -50.13 -64.61 18.70
CA ASN A 130 -50.23 -66.06 18.73
C ASN A 130 -49.87 -66.68 20.08
N LEU A 131 -48.91 -66.10 20.80
CA LEU A 131 -48.53 -66.53 22.15
C LEU A 131 -49.71 -66.40 23.10
N VAL A 132 -50.47 -65.30 23.05
CA VAL A 132 -51.71 -65.12 23.84
C VAL A 132 -52.70 -66.26 23.57
N ASN A 133 -52.89 -66.63 22.31
CA ASN A 133 -53.75 -67.76 21.92
C ASN A 133 -53.20 -69.13 22.36
N SER A 134 -51.88 -69.27 22.49
CA SER A 134 -51.17 -70.52 22.84
C SER A 134 -51.06 -70.74 24.35
N LEU A 135 -50.91 -69.66 25.12
CA LEU A 135 -50.95 -69.66 26.59
C LEU A 135 -52.31 -70.14 27.09
N ALA A 136 -53.40 -69.75 26.42
CA ALA A 136 -54.73 -70.31 26.65
C ALA A 136 -54.81 -71.84 26.45
N LYS A 137 -53.82 -72.46 25.79
CA LYS A 137 -53.74 -73.90 25.48
C LYS A 137 -52.58 -74.63 26.22
N GLY A 138 -51.78 -73.95 27.05
CA GLY A 138 -50.78 -74.59 27.93
C GLY A 138 -49.42 -74.98 27.33
N VAL A 139 -48.98 -74.41 26.18
CA VAL A 139 -47.74 -74.81 25.45
C VAL A 139 -46.65 -73.73 25.47
N ALA A 140 -46.36 -73.14 26.65
CA ALA A 140 -45.74 -71.81 26.75
C ALA A 140 -44.22 -71.70 26.53
N GLU A 141 -43.42 -72.71 26.93
CA GLU A 141 -41.98 -72.49 27.18
C GLU A 141 -41.13 -72.31 25.91
N ASN A 142 -41.31 -73.13 24.88
CA ASN A 142 -40.53 -73.03 23.63
C ASN A 142 -40.85 -71.73 22.87
N LEU A 143 -42.10 -71.28 22.92
CA LEU A 143 -42.53 -70.03 22.28
C LEU A 143 -41.85 -68.82 22.96
N LEU A 144 -41.79 -68.77 24.29
CA LEU A 144 -41.12 -67.69 25.01
C LEU A 144 -39.63 -67.51 24.63
N TYR A 145 -38.94 -68.60 24.24
CA TYR A 145 -37.57 -68.53 23.75
C TYR A 145 -37.47 -67.88 22.36
N GLU A 146 -38.37 -68.23 21.44
CA GLU A 146 -38.41 -67.65 20.08
C GLU A 146 -38.70 -66.14 20.10
N GLY A 147 -39.64 -65.69 20.95
CA GLY A 147 -39.92 -64.27 21.13
C GLY A 147 -38.70 -63.47 21.59
N LYS A 148 -37.95 -63.99 22.57
CA LYS A 148 -36.69 -63.37 23.04
C LYS A 148 -35.61 -63.31 21.96
N GLN A 149 -35.53 -64.30 21.08
CA GLN A 149 -34.59 -64.26 19.95
C GLN A 149 -34.94 -63.14 18.97
N LEU A 150 -36.23 -62.97 18.63
CA LEU A 150 -36.68 -61.89 17.74
C LEU A 150 -36.40 -60.51 18.35
N GLU A 151 -36.69 -60.32 19.64
CA GLU A 151 -36.36 -59.07 20.36
C GLU A 151 -34.86 -58.77 20.35
N SER A 152 -34.02 -59.81 20.49
CA SER A 152 -32.57 -59.66 20.39
C SER A 152 -32.12 -59.24 18.98
N VAL A 153 -32.75 -59.77 17.93
CA VAL A 153 -32.46 -59.40 16.54
C VAL A 153 -32.91 -57.95 16.25
N ALA A 154 -34.10 -57.56 16.70
CA ALA A 154 -34.58 -56.18 16.57
C ALA A 154 -33.63 -55.20 17.26
N SER A 155 -33.22 -55.52 18.50
CA SER A 155 -32.25 -54.73 19.26
C SER A 155 -30.91 -54.60 18.53
N HIS A 156 -30.42 -55.69 17.93
CA HIS A 156 -29.19 -55.67 17.12
C HIS A 156 -29.31 -54.74 15.90
N TYR A 157 -30.41 -54.79 15.14
CA TYR A 157 -30.61 -53.87 14.01
C TYR A 157 -30.72 -52.41 14.46
N GLN A 158 -31.39 -52.14 15.58
CA GLN A 158 -31.46 -50.79 16.14
C GLN A 158 -30.05 -50.26 16.49
N GLU A 159 -29.20 -51.08 17.11
CA GLU A 159 -27.81 -50.72 17.40
C GLU A 159 -26.98 -50.48 16.13
N GLU A 160 -27.16 -51.29 15.08
CA GLU A 160 -26.48 -51.09 13.79
C GLU A 160 -26.93 -49.80 13.10
N ILE A 161 -28.22 -49.48 13.13
CA ILE A 161 -28.77 -48.22 12.59
C ILE A 161 -28.12 -47.03 13.31
N VAL A 162 -28.10 -47.02 14.64
CA VAL A 162 -27.49 -45.93 15.43
C VAL A 162 -26.01 -45.77 15.09
N LYS A 163 -25.27 -46.87 14.94
CA LYS A 163 -23.85 -46.82 14.51
C LYS A 163 -23.69 -46.23 13.11
N LEU A 164 -24.55 -46.60 12.17
CA LEU A 164 -24.51 -46.07 10.79
C LEU A 164 -24.87 -44.58 10.75
N GLU A 165 -25.88 -44.16 11.50
CA GLU A 165 -26.27 -42.74 11.63
C GLU A 165 -25.14 -41.90 12.24
N ALA A 166 -24.43 -42.41 13.26
CA ALA A 166 -23.26 -41.74 13.82
C ALA A 166 -22.11 -41.62 12.80
N LYS A 167 -21.87 -42.65 11.97
CA LYS A 167 -20.88 -42.57 10.87
C LYS A 167 -21.24 -41.50 9.84
N LEU A 168 -22.52 -41.42 9.46
CA LEU A 168 -23.04 -40.41 8.53
C LEU A 168 -22.86 -39.00 9.10
N GLN A 169 -23.20 -38.80 10.37
CA GLN A 169 -23.03 -37.52 11.05
C GLN A 169 -21.56 -37.06 11.04
N ILE A 170 -20.62 -37.93 11.38
CA ILE A 170 -19.18 -37.59 11.35
C ILE A 170 -18.75 -37.17 9.94
N LEU A 171 -19.22 -37.87 8.90
CA LEU A 171 -18.88 -37.54 7.51
C LEU A 171 -19.42 -36.16 7.09
N GLN A 172 -20.64 -35.81 7.50
CA GLN A 172 -21.25 -34.52 7.21
C GLN A 172 -20.60 -33.38 8.01
N GLU A 173 -20.31 -33.59 9.29
CA GLU A 173 -19.57 -32.63 10.12
C GLU A 173 -18.15 -32.40 9.58
N PHE A 174 -17.47 -33.45 9.14
CA PHE A 174 -16.17 -33.34 8.50
C PHE A 174 -16.23 -32.44 7.26
N SER A 175 -17.20 -32.68 6.37
CA SER A 175 -17.38 -31.84 5.18
C SER A 175 -17.61 -30.37 5.55
N TRP A 176 -18.48 -30.10 6.52
CA TRP A 176 -18.77 -28.73 6.97
C TRP A 176 -17.54 -28.03 7.57
N LYS A 177 -16.77 -28.74 8.42
CA LYS A 177 -15.56 -28.19 9.06
C LYS A 177 -14.41 -27.95 8.10
N THR A 178 -14.37 -28.67 6.98
CA THR A 178 -13.19 -28.69 6.09
C THR A 178 -13.42 -28.01 4.75
N SER A 179 -14.66 -27.76 4.33
CA SER A 179 -14.98 -27.28 2.97
C SER A 179 -14.34 -25.94 2.60
N SER A 180 -14.10 -25.06 3.57
CA SER A 180 -13.54 -23.73 3.35
C SER A 180 -12.05 -23.62 3.67
N LEU A 181 -11.45 -24.66 4.27
CA LEU A 181 -10.06 -24.59 4.69
C LEU A 181 -9.13 -24.38 3.49
N PHE A 182 -8.04 -23.67 3.73
CA PHE A 182 -6.94 -23.40 2.79
C PHE A 182 -7.28 -22.54 1.57
N GLN A 183 -8.54 -22.19 1.32
CA GLN A 183 -8.94 -21.47 0.10
C GLN A 183 -8.29 -20.08 0.02
N ASP A 184 -8.37 -19.30 1.10
CA ASP A 184 -7.82 -17.95 1.15
C ASP A 184 -6.28 -17.97 1.05
N SER A 185 -5.63 -18.87 1.80
CA SER A 185 -4.19 -19.02 1.75
C SER A 185 -3.70 -19.48 0.37
N LEU A 186 -4.43 -20.39 -0.29
CA LEU A 186 -4.12 -20.81 -1.66
C LEU A 186 -4.15 -19.62 -2.62
N GLN A 187 -5.17 -18.75 -2.49
CA GLN A 187 -5.27 -17.55 -3.31
C GLN A 187 -4.08 -16.61 -3.09
N VAL A 188 -3.63 -16.43 -1.84
CA VAL A 188 -2.44 -15.64 -1.51
C VAL A 188 -1.18 -16.23 -2.16
N PHE A 189 -0.96 -17.54 -2.06
CA PHE A 189 0.20 -18.19 -2.69
C PHE A 189 0.13 -18.12 -4.23
N GLN A 190 -1.05 -18.27 -4.84
CA GLN A 190 -1.23 -18.09 -6.27
C GLN A 190 -0.91 -16.66 -6.72
N ASN A 191 -1.37 -15.65 -5.98
CA ASN A 191 -1.05 -14.26 -6.24
C ASN A 191 0.46 -14.00 -6.09
N ALA A 192 1.11 -14.55 -5.07
CA ALA A 192 2.54 -14.42 -4.88
C ALA A 192 3.36 -15.06 -6.02
N MET A 193 2.93 -16.22 -6.54
CA MET A 193 3.56 -16.83 -7.73
C MET A 193 3.40 -15.96 -8.99
N GLN A 194 2.24 -15.34 -9.17
CA GLN A 194 2.05 -14.37 -10.25
C GLN A 194 2.95 -13.14 -10.05
N GLY A 195 3.08 -12.68 -8.81
CA GLY A 195 3.96 -11.59 -8.45
C GLY A 195 5.43 -11.87 -8.72
N ALA A 196 5.93 -13.05 -8.37
CA ALA A 196 7.29 -13.47 -8.70
C ALA A 196 7.55 -13.44 -10.22
N LYS A 197 6.57 -13.90 -11.02
CA LYS A 197 6.66 -13.84 -12.50
C LYS A 197 6.64 -12.41 -13.04
N ALA A 198 5.85 -11.52 -12.44
CA ALA A 198 5.79 -10.11 -12.81
C ALA A 198 7.08 -9.36 -12.42
N LEU A 199 7.60 -9.61 -11.22
CA LEU A 199 8.86 -9.05 -10.72
C LEU A 199 10.05 -9.43 -11.59
N ASN A 200 10.07 -10.66 -12.12
CA ASN A 200 11.13 -11.10 -13.03
C ASN A 200 11.12 -10.37 -14.39
N GLN A 201 10.05 -9.65 -14.71
CA GLN A 201 9.97 -8.79 -15.90
C GLN A 201 10.35 -7.34 -15.61
N GLY A 202 10.60 -7.00 -14.34
CA GLY A 202 10.95 -5.66 -13.94
C GLY A 202 12.39 -5.28 -14.26
N ASN A 203 12.64 -3.98 -14.33
CA ASN A 203 13.96 -3.40 -14.55
C ASN A 203 14.17 -2.16 -13.67
N PHE A 204 15.42 -1.72 -13.54
CA PHE A 204 15.72 -0.47 -12.85
C PHE A 204 15.89 0.66 -13.85
N ASP A 205 15.31 1.83 -13.56
CA ASP A 205 15.51 3.02 -14.38
C ASP A 205 16.86 3.72 -14.13
N LYS A 206 17.12 4.80 -14.87
CA LYS A 206 18.36 5.59 -14.74
C LYS A 206 18.59 6.15 -13.33
N ASN A 207 17.56 6.26 -12.50
CA ASN A 207 17.59 6.78 -11.13
C ASN A 207 17.63 5.66 -10.08
N GLY A 208 17.64 4.39 -10.51
CA GLY A 208 17.65 3.23 -9.64
C GLY A 208 16.25 2.82 -9.14
N ASN A 209 15.16 3.36 -9.67
CA ASN A 209 13.83 2.92 -9.26
C ASN A 209 13.47 1.61 -9.97
N PHE A 210 13.03 0.61 -9.19
CA PHE A 210 12.50 -0.62 -9.75
C PHE A 210 11.16 -0.36 -10.43
N LYS A 211 11.00 -0.89 -11.64
CA LYS A 211 9.81 -0.72 -12.47
C LYS A 211 9.37 -2.05 -13.00
N ILE A 212 8.06 -2.24 -13.01
CA ILE A 212 7.43 -3.36 -13.69
C ILE A 212 6.78 -2.79 -14.97
N PRO A 213 6.98 -3.42 -16.14
CA PRO A 213 6.36 -2.96 -17.39
C PRO A 213 4.84 -2.99 -17.27
N THR A 214 4.14 -2.05 -17.91
CA THR A 214 2.68 -1.96 -17.89
C THR A 214 1.99 -3.21 -18.45
N SER A 215 2.68 -4.01 -19.27
CA SER A 215 2.21 -5.30 -19.77
C SER A 215 2.25 -6.42 -18.73
N ALA A 216 3.05 -6.29 -17.68
CA ALA A 216 3.05 -7.27 -16.60
C ALA A 216 1.81 -7.04 -15.74
N ASN A 217 0.92 -8.03 -15.74
CA ASN A 217 -0.30 -7.99 -14.94
C ASN A 217 0.05 -7.81 -13.45
N MET A 218 -0.41 -6.70 -12.84
CA MET A 218 -0.16 -6.34 -11.44
C MET A 218 -1.39 -6.50 -10.52
N THR A 219 -2.49 -7.10 -11.02
CA THR A 219 -3.70 -7.29 -10.21
C THR A 219 -3.46 -8.19 -9.00
N TRP A 220 -2.44 -9.06 -9.08
CA TRP A 220 -2.01 -9.92 -7.97
C TRP A 220 -1.64 -9.11 -6.71
N TYR A 221 -0.99 -7.95 -6.85
CA TYR A 221 -0.55 -7.15 -5.71
C TYR A 221 -1.75 -6.60 -4.94
N LYS A 222 -2.73 -6.05 -5.69
CA LYS A 222 -4.00 -5.60 -5.11
C LYS A 222 -4.79 -6.74 -4.48
N ALA A 223 -4.88 -7.88 -5.16
CA ALA A 223 -5.60 -9.05 -4.67
C ALA A 223 -4.97 -9.64 -3.39
N MET A 224 -3.65 -9.49 -3.22
CA MET A 224 -2.91 -10.05 -2.08
C MET A 224 -2.81 -9.09 -0.89
N ILE A 225 -2.55 -7.80 -1.16
CA ILE A 225 -2.28 -6.80 -0.12
C ILE A 225 -3.55 -6.01 0.25
N GLY A 226 -4.60 -6.07 -0.59
CA GLY A 226 -5.81 -5.25 -0.43
C GLY A 226 -5.59 -3.77 -0.77
N GLN A 227 -4.48 -3.43 -1.41
CA GLN A 227 -4.08 -2.06 -1.76
C GLN A 227 -3.55 -2.02 -3.19
N GLU A 228 -3.81 -0.92 -3.90
CA GLU A 228 -3.16 -0.73 -5.20
C GLU A 228 -1.65 -0.56 -5.01
N LEU A 229 -0.88 -1.11 -5.96
CA LEU A 229 0.56 -0.86 -5.98
C LEU A 229 0.77 0.65 -6.07
N ASP A 230 1.72 1.18 -5.30
CA ASP A 230 2.08 2.58 -5.44
C ASP A 230 2.43 2.86 -6.91
N SER A 231 1.72 3.82 -7.49
CA SER A 231 1.99 4.40 -8.80
C SER A 231 3.48 4.71 -9.07
N SER A 232 4.28 4.97 -8.02
CA SER A 232 5.72 5.19 -8.10
C SER A 232 6.53 3.95 -8.53
N LEU A 233 5.95 2.75 -8.43
CA LEU A 233 6.55 1.44 -8.73
C LEU A 233 6.05 0.84 -10.05
N VAL A 234 5.05 1.47 -10.68
CA VAL A 234 4.54 1.13 -12.02
C VAL A 234 5.17 2.08 -13.03
N ALA A 235 5.62 1.57 -14.18
CA ALA A 235 6.20 2.39 -15.23
C ALA A 235 5.18 3.42 -15.78
N GLY A 236 5.21 4.63 -15.22
CA GLY A 236 4.47 5.81 -15.65
C GLY A 236 4.97 7.06 -14.93
N ASP A 237 5.87 7.80 -15.59
CA ASP A 237 6.31 9.18 -15.34
C ASP A 237 6.61 9.64 -13.90
N ARG A 238 7.88 9.55 -13.43
CA ARG A 238 8.44 10.51 -12.44
C ARG A 238 9.94 10.71 -12.61
N ASP A 239 10.31 11.72 -13.39
CA ASP A 239 11.46 12.55 -13.02
C ASP A 239 11.09 13.23 -11.69
N PRO A 240 11.93 13.21 -10.62
CA PRO A 240 11.63 13.91 -9.36
C PRO A 240 11.43 15.42 -9.54
N ASN A 241 11.88 15.97 -10.67
CA ASN A 241 11.68 17.35 -11.10
C ASN A 241 10.36 17.58 -11.83
N THR A 242 9.58 16.53 -12.07
CA THR A 242 8.24 16.61 -12.66
C THR A 242 7.18 16.38 -11.59
N LEU A 243 6.20 17.28 -11.55
CA LEU A 243 5.10 17.21 -10.61
C LEU A 243 4.28 15.93 -10.82
N PRO A 244 3.95 15.12 -9.78
CA PRO A 244 3.12 13.93 -9.94
C PRO A 244 1.76 14.23 -10.57
N GLU A 245 1.21 13.27 -11.33
CA GLU A 245 -0.03 13.43 -12.10
C GLU A 245 -1.19 14.03 -11.31
N LYS A 246 -1.39 13.59 -10.07
CA LYS A 246 -2.46 14.11 -9.20
C LYS A 246 -2.41 15.63 -9.03
N TYR A 247 -1.21 16.21 -8.95
CA TYR A 247 -1.02 17.65 -8.79
C TYR A 247 -1.08 18.39 -10.13
N ARG A 248 -0.72 17.73 -11.23
CA ARG A 248 -0.90 18.29 -12.59
C ARG A 248 -2.37 18.45 -12.92
N ILE A 249 -3.18 17.42 -12.62
CA ILE A 249 -4.64 17.49 -12.74
C ILE A 249 -5.21 18.63 -11.87
N GLU A 250 -4.78 18.73 -10.60
CA GLU A 250 -5.18 19.83 -9.70
C GLU A 250 -4.86 21.21 -10.30
N ILE A 251 -3.69 21.37 -10.93
CA ILE A 251 -3.30 22.61 -11.62
C ILE A 251 -4.19 22.88 -12.84
N GLU A 252 -4.48 21.89 -13.68
CA GLU A 252 -5.37 22.05 -14.84
C GLU A 252 -6.79 22.47 -14.42
N ASP A 253 -7.30 21.90 -13.32
CA ASP A 253 -8.59 22.32 -12.75
C ASP A 253 -8.55 23.78 -12.28
N ILE A 254 -7.44 24.21 -11.66
CA ILE A 254 -7.25 25.61 -11.24
C ILE A 254 -7.21 26.54 -12.47
N LYS A 255 -6.47 26.19 -13.51
CA LYS A 255 -6.37 26.97 -14.76
C LYS A 255 -7.74 27.21 -15.39
N ASN A 256 -8.58 26.18 -15.40
CA ASN A 256 -9.93 26.21 -15.99
C ASN A 256 -11.01 26.82 -15.07
N SER A 257 -10.67 27.20 -13.84
CA SER A 257 -11.63 27.80 -12.89
C SER A 257 -12.00 29.25 -13.23
N ASN A 258 -13.06 29.77 -12.59
CA ASN A 258 -13.51 31.17 -12.72
C ASN A 258 -12.79 32.14 -11.76
N LEU A 259 -11.69 31.72 -11.14
CA LEU A 259 -10.91 32.55 -10.22
C LEU A 259 -10.17 33.69 -10.95
N SER A 260 -9.84 34.75 -10.24
CA SER A 260 -8.95 35.80 -10.79
C SER A 260 -7.56 35.25 -11.06
N GLU A 261 -6.79 35.94 -11.91
CA GLU A 261 -5.42 35.51 -12.29
C GLU A 261 -4.53 35.33 -11.06
N VAL A 262 -4.59 36.27 -10.11
CA VAL A 262 -3.81 36.24 -8.87
C VAL A 262 -4.22 35.06 -7.98
N GLU A 263 -5.53 34.78 -7.86
CA GLU A 263 -6.02 33.63 -7.09
C GLU A 263 -5.62 32.30 -7.74
N LYS A 264 -5.66 32.20 -9.08
CA LYS A 264 -5.17 31.01 -9.80
C LYS A 264 -3.69 30.82 -9.54
N ALA A 265 -2.89 31.89 -9.66
CA ALA A 265 -1.46 31.83 -9.41
C ALA A 265 -1.14 31.42 -7.98
N ASP A 266 -1.84 31.96 -6.97
CA ASP A 266 -1.65 31.58 -5.57
C ASP A 266 -1.94 30.09 -5.36
N LYS A 267 -3.05 29.59 -5.92
CA LYS A 267 -3.41 28.17 -5.81
C LYS A 267 -2.43 27.26 -6.54
N ILE A 268 -1.96 27.65 -7.74
CA ILE A 268 -0.92 26.91 -8.47
C ILE A 268 0.33 26.80 -7.60
N THR A 269 0.85 27.93 -7.10
CA THR A 269 2.04 27.92 -6.24
C THR A 269 1.81 27.07 -4.98
N ASN A 270 0.63 27.15 -4.36
CA ASN A 270 0.24 26.32 -3.22
C ASN A 270 0.23 24.82 -3.55
N THR A 271 -0.24 24.41 -4.73
CA THR A 271 -0.18 23.01 -5.18
C THR A 271 1.26 22.50 -5.28
N TYR A 272 2.19 23.33 -5.75
CA TYR A 272 3.63 23.01 -5.72
C TYR A 272 4.18 22.92 -4.28
N GLU A 273 3.79 23.85 -3.40
CA GLU A 273 4.19 23.84 -1.99
C GLU A 273 3.67 22.59 -1.26
N LYS A 274 2.44 22.19 -1.54
CA LYS A 274 1.82 20.94 -1.05
C LYS A 274 2.61 19.72 -1.49
N TYR A 275 3.06 19.69 -2.74
CA TYR A 275 3.94 18.62 -3.22
C TYR A 275 5.29 18.64 -2.48
N LEU A 276 6.00 19.77 -2.48
CA LEU A 276 7.32 19.89 -1.84
C LEU A 276 7.28 19.56 -0.35
N TYR A 277 6.27 20.06 0.38
CA TYR A 277 6.03 19.75 1.78
C TYR A 277 5.84 18.25 2.02
N SER A 278 5.12 17.57 1.11
CA SER A 278 4.85 16.13 1.25
C SER A 278 6.11 15.26 1.18
N LEU A 279 7.19 15.76 0.57
CA LEU A 279 8.43 15.00 0.36
C LEU A 279 9.31 14.91 1.62
N ALA A 280 9.16 15.86 2.55
CA ALA A 280 9.95 15.92 3.79
C ALA A 280 9.11 16.45 4.97
N LYS A 281 7.84 16.04 5.05
CA LYS A 281 6.85 16.56 5.99
C LYS A 281 7.33 16.50 7.46
N SER A 282 7.94 15.38 7.85
CA SER A 282 8.40 15.16 9.23
C SER A 282 9.53 16.14 9.58
N GLU A 283 10.49 16.30 8.68
CA GLU A 283 11.66 17.14 8.84
C GLU A 283 11.29 18.62 8.84
N PHE A 284 10.36 19.04 7.96
CA PHE A 284 9.82 20.40 7.96
C PHE A 284 9.15 20.73 9.30
N ASN A 285 8.31 19.82 9.81
CA ASN A 285 7.62 20.03 11.08
C ASN A 285 8.60 20.05 12.27
N SER A 286 9.57 19.14 12.27
CA SER A 286 10.57 19.05 13.35
C SER A 286 11.44 20.30 13.42
N TYR A 287 11.83 20.86 12.27
CA TYR A 287 12.52 22.15 12.23
C TYR A 287 11.62 23.30 12.68
N ASN A 288 10.36 23.34 12.24
CA ASN A 288 9.41 24.39 12.63
C ASN A 288 9.22 24.47 14.14
N GLU A 289 9.03 23.33 14.79
CA GLU A 289 8.82 23.25 16.23
C GLU A 289 10.01 23.84 17.02
N VAL A 290 11.24 23.50 16.63
CA VAL A 290 12.44 24.02 17.28
C VAL A 290 12.65 25.50 16.95
N LYS A 291 12.33 25.93 15.72
CA LYS A 291 12.36 27.34 15.35
C LYS A 291 11.41 28.18 16.21
N GLU A 292 10.19 27.72 16.43
CA GLU A 292 9.22 28.42 17.28
C GLU A 292 9.70 28.53 18.73
N LYS A 293 10.27 27.45 19.29
CA LYS A 293 10.89 27.48 20.62
C LYS A 293 12.07 28.45 20.68
N TYR A 294 12.94 28.44 19.66
CA TYR A 294 14.07 29.36 19.58
C TYR A 294 13.62 30.82 19.56
N LEU A 295 12.57 31.16 18.80
CA LEU A 295 12.01 32.51 18.75
C LEU A 295 11.43 32.98 20.09
N LYS A 296 11.03 32.04 20.97
CA LYS A 296 10.56 32.31 22.34
C LYS A 296 11.69 32.31 23.38
N GLY A 297 12.93 32.02 22.97
CA GLY A 297 14.06 31.85 23.89
C GLY A 297 14.06 30.50 24.64
N GLU A 298 13.25 29.53 24.21
CA GLU A 298 13.07 28.21 24.82
C GLU A 298 13.98 27.13 24.21
N ALA A 299 14.74 27.44 23.16
CA ALA A 299 15.71 26.55 22.53
C ALA A 299 17.00 27.32 22.19
N SER A 300 18.13 26.62 22.17
CA SER A 300 19.43 27.21 21.81
C SER A 300 19.61 27.34 20.30
N ARG A 301 20.51 28.24 19.88
CA ARG A 301 20.91 28.35 18.46
C ARG A 301 21.47 27.04 17.92
N THR A 302 22.24 26.32 18.74
CA THR A 302 22.83 25.02 18.41
C THR A 302 21.77 23.95 18.11
N GLU A 303 20.64 23.96 18.83
CA GLU A 303 19.54 23.02 18.56
C GLU A 303 18.83 23.33 17.23
N LEU A 304 18.63 24.61 16.94
CA LEU A 304 18.06 25.05 15.67
C LEU A 304 18.97 24.68 14.49
N ASP A 305 20.27 24.94 14.60
CA ASP A 305 21.25 24.64 13.55
C ASP A 305 21.34 23.12 13.28
N LYS A 306 21.22 22.28 14.31
CA LYS A 306 21.13 20.81 14.15
C LYS A 306 19.88 20.40 13.35
N LYS A 307 18.73 21.01 13.62
CA LYS A 307 17.50 20.71 12.87
C LYS A 307 17.57 21.23 11.43
N GLU A 308 18.18 22.39 11.20
CA GLU A 308 18.43 22.90 9.84
C GLU A 308 19.34 21.94 9.05
N ALA A 309 20.38 21.40 9.69
CA ALA A 309 21.28 20.44 9.05
C ALA A 309 20.55 19.15 8.65
N LEU A 310 19.74 18.59 9.54
CA LEU A 310 18.94 17.38 9.26
C LEU A 310 17.90 17.61 8.15
N LEU A 311 17.23 18.76 8.17
CA LEU A 311 16.32 19.15 7.09
C LEU A 311 17.09 19.28 5.76
N SER A 312 18.24 19.96 5.76
CA SER A 312 19.06 20.15 4.55
C SER A 312 19.55 18.81 3.98
N GLU A 313 20.02 17.90 4.81
CA GLU A 313 20.44 16.56 4.41
C GLU A 313 19.29 15.79 3.76
N LYS A 314 18.10 15.86 4.37
CA LYS A 314 16.89 15.25 3.80
C LYS A 314 16.55 15.86 2.44
N LEU A 315 16.50 17.18 2.31
CA LEU A 315 16.13 17.84 1.06
C LEU A 315 17.12 17.49 -0.07
N GLN A 316 18.41 17.48 0.22
CA GLN A 316 19.46 17.10 -0.73
C GLN A 316 19.36 15.63 -1.15
N SER A 317 18.95 14.74 -0.26
CA SER A 317 18.74 13.32 -0.58
C SER A 317 17.62 13.09 -1.61
N LEU A 318 16.68 14.04 -1.75
CA LEU A 318 15.56 13.95 -2.69
C LEU A 318 15.98 14.23 -4.14
N ASN A 319 17.17 14.83 -4.34
CA ASN A 319 17.70 15.17 -5.66
C ASN A 319 16.73 16.00 -6.53
N ILE A 320 16.03 16.95 -5.88
CA ILE A 320 15.07 17.85 -6.53
C ILE A 320 15.79 19.09 -6.98
N ASN A 321 15.83 19.33 -8.29
CA ASN A 321 16.21 20.60 -8.89
C ASN A 321 15.13 21.65 -8.61
N ILE A 322 15.20 22.29 -7.45
CA ILE A 322 14.19 23.26 -7.01
C ILE A 322 14.04 24.44 -7.98
N LYS A 323 15.09 24.79 -8.74
CA LYS A 323 15.00 25.80 -9.80
C LYS A 323 14.15 25.34 -10.98
N GLU A 324 14.16 24.05 -11.29
CA GLU A 324 13.27 23.47 -12.30
C GLU A 324 11.83 23.51 -11.84
N ILE A 325 11.58 23.14 -10.60
CA ILE A 325 10.25 23.28 -9.98
C ILE A 325 9.79 24.74 -10.00
N ALA A 326 10.64 25.70 -9.62
CA ALA A 326 10.31 27.13 -9.67
C ALA A 326 10.02 27.61 -11.10
N ARG A 327 10.75 27.13 -12.11
CA ARG A 327 10.47 27.43 -13.53
C ARG A 327 9.11 26.87 -13.95
N GLU A 328 8.75 25.67 -13.50
CA GLU A 328 7.44 25.08 -13.80
C GLU A 328 6.31 25.84 -13.11
N VAL A 329 6.49 26.30 -11.86
CA VAL A 329 5.56 27.28 -11.24
C VAL A 329 5.39 28.49 -12.15
N GLY A 330 6.51 29.09 -12.57
CA GLY A 330 6.50 30.25 -13.48
C GLY A 330 5.74 29.98 -14.78
N ASN A 331 5.99 28.85 -15.45
CA ASN A 331 5.31 28.49 -16.70
C ASN A 331 3.79 28.36 -16.50
N ASN A 332 3.37 27.65 -15.45
CA ASN A 332 1.95 27.45 -15.17
C ASN A 332 1.24 28.76 -14.78
N VAL A 333 1.94 29.66 -14.07
CA VAL A 333 1.41 30.98 -13.74
C VAL A 333 1.32 31.87 -14.99
N VAL A 334 2.27 31.80 -15.92
CA VAL A 334 2.21 32.51 -17.21
C VAL A 334 0.97 32.11 -18.03
N GLU A 335 0.57 30.84 -17.97
CA GLU A 335 -0.60 30.35 -18.71
C GLU A 335 -1.94 30.92 -18.21
N VAL A 336 -1.99 31.38 -16.97
CA VAL A 336 -3.17 32.02 -16.37
C VAL A 336 -3.07 33.54 -16.27
N SER A 337 -2.02 34.14 -16.83
CA SER A 337 -1.73 35.57 -16.74
C SER A 337 -1.90 36.29 -18.09
N ASP A 338 -2.45 37.51 -18.06
CA ASP A 338 -2.46 38.44 -19.17
C ASP A 338 -1.04 38.94 -19.48
N LYS A 339 -0.44 38.41 -20.55
CA LYS A 339 0.95 38.67 -20.91
C LYS A 339 1.18 40.14 -21.26
N LYS A 340 2.38 40.65 -20.95
CA LYS A 340 2.79 42.06 -21.14
C LYS A 340 1.95 43.06 -20.35
N ASN A 341 1.06 42.61 -19.46
CA ASN A 341 0.33 43.47 -18.55
C ASN A 341 1.17 43.70 -17.28
N LEU A 342 1.64 44.94 -17.12
CA LEU A 342 2.54 45.29 -16.02
C LEU A 342 1.83 45.25 -14.66
N VAL A 343 0.53 45.53 -14.61
CA VAL A 343 -0.25 45.46 -13.36
C VAL A 343 -0.35 44.01 -12.91
N VAL A 344 -0.69 43.10 -13.82
CA VAL A 344 -0.72 41.65 -13.54
C VAL A 344 0.65 41.16 -13.11
N PHE A 345 1.71 41.56 -13.82
CA PHE A 345 3.08 41.21 -13.42
C PHE A 345 3.41 41.67 -11.98
N TYR A 346 3.10 42.93 -11.65
CA TYR A 346 3.30 43.48 -10.31
C TYR A 346 2.49 42.71 -9.25
N ASP A 347 1.23 42.40 -9.53
CA ASP A 347 0.34 41.64 -8.64
C ASP A 347 0.73 40.16 -8.48
N MET A 348 1.65 39.65 -9.28
CA MET A 348 2.17 38.28 -9.12
C MET A 348 3.45 38.25 -8.28
N VAL A 349 4.29 39.27 -8.42
CA VAL A 349 5.66 39.24 -7.90
C VAL A 349 5.88 40.08 -6.64
N GLN A 350 5.02 41.06 -6.32
CA GLN A 350 5.24 41.94 -5.17
C GLN A 350 5.25 41.19 -3.82
N THR A 351 5.67 41.86 -2.74
CA THR A 351 5.78 41.22 -1.42
C THR A 351 4.44 40.63 -0.96
N LYS A 352 4.44 39.37 -0.50
CA LYS A 352 3.26 38.56 -0.10
C LYS A 352 2.33 38.13 -1.24
N HIS A 353 2.76 38.23 -2.49
CA HIS A 353 1.99 37.77 -3.65
C HIS A 353 2.44 36.38 -4.15
N PRO A 354 1.74 35.77 -5.13
CA PRO A 354 1.89 34.37 -5.49
C PRO A 354 3.32 33.89 -5.80
N LEU A 355 4.18 34.75 -6.35
CA LEU A 355 5.55 34.41 -6.74
C LEU A 355 6.62 34.95 -5.79
N ASP A 356 6.24 35.59 -4.68
CA ASP A 356 7.17 35.99 -3.62
C ASP A 356 7.55 34.79 -2.75
N LEU A 357 8.26 33.83 -3.37
CA LEU A 357 8.57 32.53 -2.79
C LEU A 357 9.26 32.61 -1.42
N LYS A 358 10.00 33.70 -1.14
CA LYS A 358 10.68 33.93 0.14
C LYS A 358 9.73 34.03 1.32
N ASN A 359 8.62 34.77 1.13
CA ASN A 359 7.70 35.09 2.23
C ASN A 359 6.49 34.15 2.29
N ARG A 360 6.38 33.20 1.36
CA ARG A 360 5.32 32.19 1.39
C ARG A 360 5.55 31.20 2.52
N THR A 361 4.47 30.82 3.20
CA THR A 361 4.47 29.74 4.18
C THR A 361 3.40 28.72 3.81
N TYR A 362 3.63 27.46 4.14
CA TYR A 362 2.68 26.39 3.88
C TYR A 362 2.13 25.82 5.20
N GLY A 363 0.80 25.76 5.33
CA GLY A 363 0.14 25.28 6.54
C GLY A 363 0.56 26.07 7.78
N ASN A 364 1.07 25.36 8.80
CA ASN A 364 1.49 25.96 10.07
C ASN A 364 2.99 26.30 10.11
N LEU A 365 3.71 26.22 8.98
CA LEU A 365 5.12 26.56 8.94
C LEU A 365 5.32 28.07 9.11
N THR A 366 6.35 28.46 9.87
CA THR A 366 6.73 29.86 10.11
C THR A 366 7.86 30.33 9.18
N TYR A 367 8.10 29.59 8.08
CA TYR A 367 9.16 29.85 7.12
C TYR A 367 8.77 29.31 5.73
N SER A 368 9.48 29.79 4.72
CA SER A 368 9.33 29.32 3.35
C SER A 368 10.07 28.01 3.08
N ILE A 369 9.33 27.08 2.48
CA ILE A 369 9.85 25.82 1.93
C ILE A 369 10.83 26.10 0.77
N TRP A 370 10.60 27.16 0.01
CA TRP A 370 11.45 27.56 -1.12
C TRP A 370 12.81 28.07 -0.66
N SER A 371 12.89 28.75 0.49
CA SER A 371 14.14 29.31 1.02
C SER A 371 14.98 28.30 1.81
N ARG A 372 14.88 27.00 1.50
CA ARG A 372 15.64 25.91 2.16
C ARG A 372 16.74 25.36 1.25
N ASN A 373 17.70 24.66 1.83
CA ASN A 373 18.87 24.15 1.11
C ASN A 373 18.58 22.85 0.35
N TRP A 374 17.87 22.95 -0.78
CA TRP A 374 17.44 21.79 -1.57
C TRP A 374 18.61 21.09 -2.28
N ASN A 375 19.57 21.82 -2.86
CA ASN A 375 20.65 21.24 -3.67
C ASN A 375 22.03 21.90 -3.47
N ASN A 376 22.33 22.47 -2.30
CA ASN A 376 23.47 23.41 -2.11
C ASN A 376 23.43 24.60 -3.08
N ASP A 377 22.24 24.85 -3.61
CA ASP A 377 21.86 25.97 -4.45
C ASP A 377 21.68 27.25 -3.63
N LEU A 378 22.01 27.23 -2.34
CA LEU A 378 22.16 28.41 -1.51
C LEU A 378 23.64 28.81 -1.34
N LYS A 379 24.57 28.43 -2.23
CA LYS A 379 25.96 28.92 -2.17
C LYS A 379 26.47 29.39 -3.54
N ILE A 380 27.14 30.55 -3.60
CA ILE A 380 28.00 31.00 -4.72
C ILE A 380 29.35 31.40 -4.13
N ASP A 381 30.46 30.91 -4.68
CA ASP A 381 31.82 31.23 -4.24
C ASP A 381 32.05 31.07 -2.72
N GLY A 382 31.42 30.05 -2.12
CA GLY A 382 31.52 29.74 -0.69
C GLY A 382 30.75 30.68 0.25
N LYS A 383 29.96 31.63 -0.28
CA LYS A 383 29.06 32.48 0.51
C LYS A 383 27.62 31.98 0.44
N ASP A 384 26.94 31.97 1.60
CA ASP A 384 25.52 31.63 1.69
C ASP A 384 24.69 32.64 0.87
N ARG A 385 23.81 32.13 -0.01
CA ARG A 385 22.85 32.94 -0.76
C ARG A 385 21.79 33.46 0.19
N SER A 386 21.31 34.66 -0.10
CA SER A 386 20.10 35.21 0.51
C SER A 386 18.95 34.20 0.39
N THR A 387 18.06 34.18 1.39
CA THR A 387 16.77 33.45 1.37
C THR A 387 15.90 33.77 0.15
N ASP A 388 16.28 34.82 -0.56
CA ASP A 388 15.55 35.49 -1.63
C ASP A 388 15.94 34.94 -3.00
N TYR A 389 16.94 34.05 -3.06
CA TYR A 389 17.50 33.51 -4.29
C TYR A 389 16.44 33.02 -5.28
N LEU A 390 15.55 32.11 -4.85
CA LEU A 390 14.54 31.56 -5.77
C LEU A 390 13.47 32.59 -6.15
N GLY A 391 13.14 33.53 -5.26
CA GLY A 391 12.22 34.62 -5.57
C GLY A 391 12.79 35.55 -6.65
N ASN A 392 14.04 36.01 -6.48
CA ASN A 392 14.73 36.86 -7.44
C ASN A 392 14.98 36.15 -8.78
N TYR A 393 15.32 34.86 -8.72
CA TYR A 393 15.49 34.03 -9.92
C TYR A 393 14.18 33.91 -10.69
N LEU A 394 13.09 33.57 -9.98
CA LEU A 394 11.78 33.40 -10.57
C LEU A 394 11.22 34.73 -11.10
N TYR A 395 11.47 35.85 -10.42
CA TYR A 395 11.12 37.19 -10.92
C TYR A 395 11.67 37.45 -12.33
N GLY A 396 12.97 37.22 -12.53
CA GLY A 396 13.61 37.39 -13.84
C GLY A 396 13.08 36.41 -14.89
N TYR A 397 12.91 35.14 -14.51
CA TYR A 397 12.41 34.09 -15.40
C TYR A 397 10.95 34.34 -15.84
N TYR A 398 10.05 34.54 -14.86
CA TYR A 398 8.63 34.81 -15.07
C TYR A 398 8.42 36.13 -15.83
N GLY A 399 9.14 37.19 -15.47
CA GLY A 399 9.04 38.47 -16.16
C GLY A 399 9.42 38.40 -17.63
N LYS A 400 10.45 37.61 -17.96
CA LYS A 400 10.81 37.36 -19.36
C LYS A 400 9.76 36.53 -20.08
N ALA A 401 9.19 35.52 -19.41
CA ALA A 401 8.10 34.70 -19.93
C ALA A 401 6.80 35.48 -20.17
N MET A 402 6.56 36.52 -19.37
CA MET A 402 5.48 37.51 -19.55
C MET A 402 5.73 38.48 -20.71
N GLY A 403 6.93 38.47 -21.31
CA GLY A 403 7.28 39.25 -22.49
C GLY A 403 7.88 40.63 -22.21
N PHE A 404 8.37 40.89 -21.00
CA PHE A 404 9.05 42.15 -20.66
C PHE A 404 10.51 42.15 -21.14
N SER A 405 11.02 43.35 -21.45
CA SER A 405 12.44 43.54 -21.82
C SER A 405 13.34 43.43 -20.59
N ASN A 406 14.62 43.14 -20.83
CA ASN A 406 15.63 43.09 -19.77
C ASN A 406 15.74 44.44 -19.05
N ASP A 407 15.55 45.55 -19.76
CA ASP A 407 15.57 46.88 -19.17
C ASP A 407 14.44 47.11 -18.17
N ILE A 408 13.23 46.59 -18.46
CA ILE A 408 12.09 46.67 -17.52
C ILE A 408 12.37 45.84 -16.27
N LEU A 409 12.93 44.64 -16.44
CA LEU A 409 13.19 43.70 -15.34
C LEU A 409 14.38 44.08 -14.47
N LEU A 410 15.37 44.79 -15.02
CA LEU A 410 16.60 45.17 -14.32
C LEU A 410 16.61 46.61 -13.81
N ASN A 411 15.84 47.53 -14.40
CA ASN A 411 15.81 48.95 -14.03
C ASN A 411 14.52 49.38 -13.30
N GLY A 412 13.77 48.43 -12.74
CA GLY A 412 12.51 48.65 -12.01
C GLY A 412 12.58 49.65 -10.84
N ALA A 413 13.79 50.09 -10.45
CA ALA A 413 14.02 51.13 -9.44
C ALA A 413 14.89 52.32 -9.92
N GLY A 414 15.29 52.43 -11.20
CA GLY A 414 16.44 53.29 -11.58
C GLY A 414 16.35 54.20 -12.82
N THR A 415 15.46 53.99 -13.80
CA THR A 415 15.47 54.80 -15.04
C THR A 415 14.17 55.58 -15.24
N ALA A 416 14.12 56.80 -14.69
CA ALA A 416 12.94 57.66 -14.70
C ALA A 416 12.62 58.35 -16.05
N GLN A 417 13.40 58.15 -17.12
CA GLN A 417 13.18 58.87 -18.39
C GLN A 417 12.42 58.09 -19.47
N THR A 418 12.34 56.76 -19.40
CA THR A 418 11.59 55.94 -20.38
C THR A 418 10.17 55.61 -19.96
N PHE A 419 9.75 55.99 -18.75
CA PHE A 419 8.56 55.44 -18.11
C PHE A 419 7.68 56.50 -17.44
N SER A 420 6.92 57.24 -18.25
CA SER A 420 5.94 58.23 -17.76
C SER A 420 4.75 57.62 -17.01
N ASN A 421 4.56 56.30 -17.04
CA ASN A 421 3.44 55.60 -16.38
C ASN A 421 3.85 54.63 -15.24
N LEU A 422 5.14 54.37 -15.00
CA LEU A 422 5.59 53.42 -13.96
C LEU A 422 5.92 54.04 -12.60
N SER A 423 5.91 55.36 -12.45
CA SER A 423 6.28 56.04 -11.19
C SER A 423 5.36 55.72 -9.99
N LYS A 424 4.37 54.84 -10.14
CA LYS A 424 3.41 54.40 -9.13
C LYS A 424 3.69 53.00 -8.57
N PHE A 425 4.58 52.22 -9.20
CA PHE A 425 4.87 50.85 -8.80
C PHE A 425 6.30 50.77 -8.25
N ASP A 426 6.41 50.43 -6.97
CA ASP A 426 7.70 50.24 -6.29
C ASP A 426 8.11 48.76 -6.40
N PHE A 427 9.00 48.46 -7.33
CA PHE A 427 9.53 47.10 -7.50
C PHE A 427 10.75 46.92 -6.60
N SER A 428 10.54 46.39 -5.39
CA SER A 428 11.61 46.16 -4.39
C SER A 428 12.53 44.97 -4.67
N PHE A 429 12.53 44.42 -5.90
CA PHE A 429 13.33 43.25 -6.29
C PHE A 429 14.63 43.72 -6.95
N GLY A 430 15.71 43.87 -6.16
CA GLY A 430 17.01 44.31 -6.69
C GLY A 430 17.76 45.36 -5.86
N ASP A 431 17.52 45.43 -4.54
CA ASP A 431 18.08 46.47 -3.67
C ASP A 431 19.62 46.37 -3.47
N ASN A 432 20.24 45.26 -3.87
CA ASN A 432 21.66 45.02 -3.79
C ASN A 432 22.23 44.36 -5.07
N ALA A 433 23.55 44.48 -5.26
CA ALA A 433 24.24 43.96 -6.45
C ALA A 433 24.12 42.44 -6.64
N GLY A 434 23.84 41.66 -5.58
CA GLY A 434 23.65 40.21 -5.66
C GLY A 434 22.31 39.83 -6.29
N ASP A 435 21.25 40.60 -6.00
CA ASP A 435 19.91 40.33 -6.50
C ASP A 435 19.79 40.59 -8.00
N SER A 436 20.46 41.63 -8.51
CA SER A 436 20.53 41.92 -9.95
C SER A 436 21.15 40.76 -10.75
N GLU A 437 22.18 40.09 -10.23
CA GLU A 437 22.81 38.95 -10.91
C GLU A 437 21.91 37.71 -10.92
N ILE A 438 21.15 37.49 -9.84
CA ILE A 438 20.19 36.37 -9.74
C ILE A 438 19.01 36.58 -10.71
N ILE A 439 18.50 37.81 -10.82
CA ILE A 439 17.45 38.18 -11.79
C ILE A 439 17.97 37.95 -13.22
N LYS A 440 19.20 38.41 -13.54
CA LYS A 440 19.84 38.14 -14.84
C LYS A 440 19.98 36.64 -15.12
N GLN A 441 20.24 35.82 -14.09
CA GLN A 441 20.31 34.37 -14.25
C GLN A 441 18.94 33.80 -14.67
N GLY A 442 17.85 34.23 -14.03
CA GLY A 442 16.49 33.84 -14.41
C GLY A 442 16.15 34.20 -15.86
N ILE A 443 16.48 35.43 -16.28
CA ILE A 443 16.30 35.89 -17.67
C ILE A 443 17.07 35.00 -18.65
N LYS A 444 18.36 34.77 -18.40
CA LYS A 444 19.22 33.93 -19.26
C LYS A 444 18.73 32.50 -19.37
N ASP A 445 18.22 31.92 -18.28
CA ASP A 445 17.73 30.54 -18.27
C ASP A 445 16.41 30.40 -19.03
N PHE A 446 15.57 31.45 -19.09
CA PHE A 446 14.42 31.50 -19.99
C PHE A 446 14.84 31.55 -21.46
N GLU A 447 15.80 32.40 -21.80
CA GLU A 447 16.30 32.59 -23.18
C GLU A 447 17.06 31.39 -23.75
N LYS A 448 17.45 30.42 -22.90
CA LYS A 448 18.14 29.18 -23.28
C LYS A 448 17.19 27.99 -23.54
N LYS A 449 15.90 28.12 -23.20
CA LYS A 449 14.86 27.18 -23.65
C LYS A 449 14.54 27.44 -25.11
#